data_AF-A0A6J8ET93-F1
#
_entry.id   AF-A0A6J8ET93-F1
#
_cell.length_a   1.000
_cell.length_b   1.000
_cell.length_c   1.000
_cell.angle_alpha   90.00
_cell.angle_beta   90.00
_cell.angle_gamma   90.00
#
_symmetry.space_group_name_H-M   'P 1'
#
loop_
_entity.id
_entity.type
_entity.pdbx_description
1 polymer ?
#
loop_
_entity_poly.entity_id
_entity_poly.type
_entity_poly.pdbx_seq_one_letter_code
_entity_poly.pdbx_strand_id
1 'polypeptide(L)'
;MKFAHCKYTISLITQIIIIFYFACMHHVCAWQLTCPESSQWNLRARAFCNITKPYYYCLYDANLFHYKDFCRDKEDFHKPGNKYIIRGDIDGEPCKGNRYQPFKFKTEGYDKCIFKKSICNEEGQILQNSGNTTADNSCRCDYTKGYSFVIEPTHKCFCHPTQEDCSCYMKKCRRNEFLNPSEY
;
A
#
# COMPACT_ATOMS: atom_id res chain seq x y z
N MET A 1 -47.42 10.05 44.64
CA MET A 1 -45.96 10.24 44.58
C MET A 1 -45.52 10.15 43.12
N LYS A 2 -44.92 11.22 42.59
CA LYS A 2 -44.39 11.33 41.22
C LYS A 2 -42.87 11.40 41.30
N PHE A 3 -42.15 10.53 40.60
CA PHE A 3 -40.79 10.74 40.07
C PHE A 3 -40.67 9.86 38.82
N ALA A 4 -40.85 10.42 37.62
CA ALA A 4 -39.87 11.18 36.84
C ALA A 4 -39.11 10.26 35.87
N HIS A 5 -39.66 10.18 34.66
CA HIS A 5 -38.94 9.80 33.44
C HIS A 5 -37.73 10.73 33.27
N CYS A 6 -36.52 10.18 33.29
CA CYS A 6 -35.37 10.87 32.73
C CYS A 6 -34.26 9.87 32.45
N LYS A 7 -33.93 9.65 31.18
CA LYS A 7 -32.60 9.32 30.61
C LYS A 7 -32.74 8.68 29.23
N TYR A 8 -33.09 9.49 28.24
CA TYR A 8 -32.76 9.22 26.82
C TYR A 8 -32.57 10.57 26.12
N THR A 9 -31.60 11.34 26.61
CA THR A 9 -31.07 12.55 25.95
C THR A 9 -29.54 12.46 25.91
N ILE A 10 -29.02 11.26 25.63
CA ILE A 10 -27.69 11.09 25.04
C ILE A 10 -27.92 11.09 23.53
N SER A 11 -28.35 12.24 23.01
CA SER A 11 -27.50 13.25 22.38
C SER A 11 -27.34 12.92 20.90
N LEU A 12 -28.33 13.37 20.11
CA LEU A 12 -28.24 13.48 18.65
C LEU A 12 -26.92 14.15 18.22
N ILE A 13 -26.38 15.04 19.06
CA ILE A 13 -25.12 15.72 18.85
C ILE A 13 -23.95 14.72 18.79
N THR A 14 -23.89 13.71 19.67
CA THR A 14 -22.84 12.68 19.60
C THR A 14 -22.95 11.81 18.35
N GLN A 15 -24.16 11.45 17.90
CA GLN A 15 -24.32 10.71 16.64
C GLN A 15 -23.94 11.56 15.42
N ILE A 16 -24.32 12.85 15.40
CA ILE A 16 -23.92 13.78 14.34
C ILE A 16 -22.40 13.96 14.32
N ILE A 17 -21.74 14.12 15.47
CA ILE A 17 -20.28 14.24 15.55
C ILE A 17 -19.60 12.96 15.03
N ILE A 18 -20.10 11.77 15.36
CA ILE A 18 -19.55 10.51 14.87
C ILE A 18 -19.74 10.38 13.36
N ILE A 19 -20.92 10.73 12.83
CA ILE A 19 -21.17 10.75 11.38
C ILE A 19 -20.29 11.78 10.67
N PHE A 20 -20.10 12.97 11.24
CA PHE A 20 -19.17 13.97 10.70
C PHE A 20 -17.73 13.48 10.76
N TYR A 21 -17.32 12.79 11.83
CA TYR A 21 -16.00 12.16 11.94
C TYR A 21 -15.81 11.05 10.90
N PHE A 22 -16.81 10.19 10.68
CA PHE A 22 -16.75 9.14 9.66
C PHE A 22 -16.83 9.68 8.23
N ALA A 23 -17.57 10.76 8.00
CA ALA A 23 -17.63 11.46 6.71
C ALA A 23 -16.33 12.22 6.43
N CYS A 24 -15.70 12.82 7.45
CA CYS A 24 -14.39 13.47 7.37
C CYS A 24 -13.23 12.45 7.35
N MET A 25 -13.46 11.20 7.77
CA MET A 25 -12.52 10.08 7.59
C MET A 25 -12.68 9.37 6.25
N HIS A 26 -13.84 9.45 5.59
CA HIS A 26 -13.98 9.08 4.17
C HIS A 26 -13.52 10.23 3.25
N HIS A 27 -13.62 11.46 3.74
CA HIS A 27 -12.93 12.65 3.26
C HIS A 27 -11.70 12.92 4.11
N VAL A 28 -10.83 11.92 4.35
CA VAL A 28 -9.40 12.28 4.45
C VAL A 28 -9.20 13.18 3.25
N CYS A 29 -8.82 14.45 3.51
CA CYS A 29 -8.62 15.48 2.48
C CYS A 29 -7.51 15.01 1.57
N ALA A 30 -7.91 14.08 0.71
CA ALA A 30 -7.18 13.55 -0.37
C ALA A 30 -7.11 14.70 -1.34
N TRP A 31 -5.90 15.14 -1.64
CA TRP A 31 -5.68 16.16 -2.65
C TRP A 31 -6.26 15.63 -3.95
N GLN A 32 -7.51 15.87 -4.31
CA GLN A 32 -8.10 15.23 -5.48
C GLN A 32 -7.25 15.55 -6.72
N LEU A 33 -6.64 14.51 -7.32
CA LEU A 33 -5.82 14.65 -8.54
C LEU A 33 -6.71 14.96 -9.75
N THR A 34 -7.98 14.62 -9.62
CA THR A 34 -9.03 14.88 -10.57
C THR A 34 -9.63 16.23 -10.28
N CYS A 35 -9.68 17.09 -11.29
CA CYS A 35 -10.33 18.38 -11.15
C CYS A 35 -11.80 18.22 -10.79
N PRO A 36 -12.37 19.21 -10.07
CA PRO A 36 -13.81 19.27 -9.87
C PRO A 36 -14.51 19.10 -11.22
N GLU A 37 -15.54 18.26 -11.29
CA GLU A 37 -16.29 18.10 -12.53
C GLU A 37 -17.05 19.40 -12.84
N SER A 38 -16.46 20.26 -13.67
CA SER A 38 -17.07 21.51 -14.13
C SER A 38 -16.76 21.72 -15.61
N SER A 39 -17.69 22.39 -16.31
CA SER A 39 -17.54 22.71 -17.74
C SER A 39 -16.29 23.57 -18.03
N GLN A 40 -15.89 24.40 -17.08
CA GLN A 40 -14.70 25.25 -17.19
C GLN A 40 -13.41 24.43 -17.19
N TRP A 41 -13.34 23.38 -16.37
CA TRP A 41 -12.17 22.49 -16.33
C TRP A 41 -12.05 21.64 -17.60
N ASN A 42 -13.16 21.17 -18.16
CA ASN A 42 -13.16 20.45 -19.44
C ASN A 42 -12.68 21.31 -20.61
N LEU A 43 -13.07 22.59 -20.65
CA LEU A 43 -12.59 23.53 -21.67
C LEU A 43 -11.09 23.81 -21.50
N ARG A 44 -10.64 24.03 -20.26
CA ARG A 44 -9.21 24.19 -19.95
C ARG A 44 -8.39 22.98 -20.33
N ALA A 45 -8.85 21.77 -20.00
CA ALA A 45 -8.19 20.52 -20.36
C ALA A 45 -7.96 20.41 -21.87
N ARG A 46 -8.99 20.69 -22.68
CA ARG A 46 -8.89 20.65 -24.14
C ARG A 46 -8.01 21.75 -24.74
N ALA A 47 -7.97 22.92 -24.12
CA ALA A 47 -7.15 24.04 -24.58
C ALA A 47 -5.68 23.90 -24.16
N PHE A 48 -5.43 23.28 -23.02
CA PHE A 48 -4.11 23.20 -22.39
C PHE A 48 -3.37 21.90 -22.73
N CYS A 49 -4.07 20.78 -22.82
CA CYS A 49 -3.47 19.48 -23.13
C CYS A 49 -3.45 19.20 -24.63
N ASN A 50 -2.34 18.63 -25.10
CA ASN A 50 -2.17 18.23 -26.48
C ASN A 50 -2.41 16.72 -26.66
N ILE A 51 -2.42 16.25 -27.91
CA ILE A 51 -2.69 14.86 -28.26
C ILE A 51 -1.66 13.90 -27.62
N THR A 52 -0.41 14.35 -27.49
CA THR A 52 0.69 13.58 -26.90
C THR A 52 0.70 13.55 -25.38
N LYS A 53 -0.15 14.31 -24.68
CA LYS A 53 -0.28 14.34 -23.21
C LYS A 53 -1.74 14.62 -22.85
N PRO A 54 -2.68 13.71 -23.19
CA PRO A 54 -4.09 14.03 -23.24
C PRO A 54 -4.77 14.06 -21.86
N TYR A 55 -4.07 13.67 -20.79
CA TYR A 55 -4.65 13.60 -19.45
C TYR A 55 -4.36 14.89 -18.70
N TYR A 56 -5.44 15.59 -18.38
CA TYR A 56 -5.43 16.80 -17.59
C TYR A 56 -5.64 16.47 -16.11
N TYR A 57 -4.79 17.07 -15.29
CA TYR A 57 -4.84 16.94 -13.85
C TYR A 57 -4.72 18.32 -13.23
N CYS A 58 -5.32 18.49 -12.05
CA CYS A 58 -5.06 19.65 -11.24
C CYS A 58 -4.84 19.24 -9.80
N LEU A 59 -4.02 20.03 -9.13
CA LEU A 59 -3.65 19.86 -7.74
C LEU A 59 -3.90 21.17 -7.05
N TYR A 60 -4.69 21.15 -6.00
CA TYR A 60 -4.73 22.28 -5.10
C TYR A 60 -3.33 22.45 -4.49
N ASP A 61 -2.84 23.68 -4.36
CA ASP A 61 -1.64 24.02 -3.60
C ASP A 61 -2.09 24.88 -2.42
N ALA A 62 -2.05 24.32 -1.21
CA ALA A 62 -2.49 25.05 -0.01
C ALA A 62 -1.56 26.20 0.37
N ASN A 63 -0.29 26.19 -0.06
CA ASN A 63 0.64 27.29 0.22
C ASN A 63 0.32 28.50 -0.65
N LEU A 64 -0.10 28.26 -1.89
CA LEU A 64 -0.36 29.29 -2.87
C LEU A 64 -1.86 29.55 -3.08
N PHE A 65 -2.74 28.89 -2.32
CA PHE A 65 -4.20 28.97 -2.37
C PHE A 65 -4.80 28.90 -3.80
N HIS A 66 -4.19 28.13 -4.70
CA HIS A 66 -4.67 27.98 -6.08
C HIS A 66 -4.49 26.55 -6.59
N TYR A 67 -5.18 26.24 -7.68
CA TYR A 67 -5.00 24.98 -8.40
C TYR A 67 -3.87 25.11 -9.41
N LYS A 68 -2.92 24.20 -9.35
CA LYS A 68 -1.90 24.02 -10.37
C LYS A 68 -2.33 22.96 -11.37
N ASP A 69 -2.30 23.35 -12.64
CA ASP A 69 -2.79 22.55 -13.76
C ASP A 69 -1.62 21.99 -14.57
N PHE A 70 -1.72 20.73 -15.01
CA PHE A 70 -0.68 20.09 -15.84
C PHE A 70 -1.27 18.99 -16.72
N CYS A 71 -0.57 18.75 -17.84
CA CYS A 71 -0.91 17.75 -18.84
C CYS A 71 0.17 16.68 -18.91
N ARG A 72 -0.24 15.41 -19.00
CA ARG A 72 0.66 14.26 -18.94
C ARG A 72 0.07 13.06 -19.68
N ASP A 73 0.91 12.06 -19.89
CA ASP A 73 0.45 10.78 -20.39
C ASP A 73 -0.10 9.91 -19.26
N LYS A 74 -1.05 9.03 -19.60
CA LYS A 74 -1.61 8.07 -18.64
C LYS A 74 -0.53 7.20 -18.00
N GLU A 75 0.51 6.89 -18.77
CA GLU A 75 1.56 5.98 -18.30
C GLU A 75 2.44 6.59 -17.20
N ASP A 76 2.58 7.93 -17.17
CA ASP A 76 3.44 8.63 -16.22
C ASP A 76 2.99 8.39 -14.76
N PHE A 77 1.68 8.30 -14.49
CA PHE A 77 1.11 8.19 -13.14
C PHE A 77 0.93 6.77 -12.62
N HIS A 78 1.36 5.79 -13.41
CA HIS A 78 0.76 4.48 -13.35
C HIS A 78 1.78 3.35 -13.39
N LYS A 79 3.03 3.61 -13.01
CA LYS A 79 4.03 2.56 -12.89
C LYS A 79 4.11 2.04 -11.45
N PRO A 80 3.88 0.74 -11.22
CA PRO A 80 4.20 0.11 -9.94
C PRO A 80 5.65 0.36 -9.52
N GLY A 81 5.89 0.34 -8.23
CA GLY A 81 7.21 0.49 -7.62
C GLY A 81 7.68 1.94 -7.47
N ASN A 82 6.82 2.90 -7.79
CA ASN A 82 7.05 4.30 -7.52
C ASN A 82 6.04 4.83 -6.50
N LYS A 83 6.50 5.77 -5.67
CA LYS A 83 5.63 6.73 -4.99
C LYS A 83 5.54 7.98 -5.87
N TYR A 84 4.44 8.71 -5.77
CA TYR A 84 4.20 9.91 -6.57
C TYR A 84 4.12 11.12 -5.65
N ILE A 85 5.12 11.99 -5.72
CA ILE A 85 5.21 13.18 -4.89
C ILE A 85 4.74 14.38 -5.72
N ILE A 86 3.96 15.24 -5.08
CA ILE A 86 3.47 16.48 -5.65
C ILE A 86 4.36 17.61 -5.13
N ARG A 87 5.21 18.19 -5.99
CA ARG A 87 6.10 19.33 -5.68
C ARG A 87 6.02 20.39 -6.77
N GLY A 88 4.82 20.90 -7.03
CA GLY A 88 4.57 21.75 -8.17
C GLY A 88 4.60 21.00 -9.51
N ASP A 89 5.35 19.91 -9.66
CA ASP A 89 5.13 18.88 -10.67
C ASP A 89 4.84 17.54 -9.97
N ILE A 90 4.36 16.55 -10.71
CA ILE A 90 4.27 15.18 -10.19
C ILE A 90 5.43 14.36 -10.70
N ASP A 91 6.29 14.01 -9.76
CA ASP A 91 7.43 13.15 -9.99
C ASP A 91 7.19 11.77 -9.38
N GLY A 92 7.29 10.73 -10.21
CA GLY A 92 7.37 9.36 -9.76
C GLY A 92 8.78 9.07 -9.24
N GLU A 93 8.92 8.81 -7.94
CA GLU A 93 10.18 8.41 -7.34
C GLU A 93 10.13 6.91 -7.01
N PRO A 94 11.14 6.11 -7.37
CA PRO A 94 11.18 4.69 -7.02
C PRO A 94 11.19 4.49 -5.50
N CYS A 95 10.54 3.42 -5.06
CA CYS A 95 10.60 3.02 -3.65
C CYS A 95 12.04 2.78 -3.23
N LYS A 96 12.45 3.39 -2.12
CA LYS A 96 13.81 3.28 -1.57
C LYS A 96 13.83 2.37 -0.34
N GLY A 97 14.96 1.70 -0.15
CA GLY A 97 15.26 0.90 1.03
C GLY A 97 14.36 -0.33 1.17
N ASN A 98 13.80 -0.54 2.37
CA ASN A 98 12.98 -1.70 2.71
C ASN A 98 11.50 -1.49 2.39
N ARG A 99 11.18 -0.74 1.33
CA ARG A 99 9.79 -0.46 0.94
C ARG A 99 9.53 -0.82 -0.51
N TYR A 100 8.28 -1.11 -0.82
CA TYR A 100 7.81 -1.46 -2.15
C TYR A 100 6.38 -0.96 -2.36
N GLN A 101 5.92 -0.98 -3.61
CA GLN A 101 4.60 -0.51 -4.02
C GLN A 101 4.11 -1.38 -5.19
N PRO A 102 3.35 -2.46 -4.91
CA PRO A 102 3.00 -3.46 -5.93
C PRO A 102 1.94 -2.96 -6.92
N PHE A 103 1.14 -1.97 -6.51
CA PHE A 103 0.12 -1.37 -7.35
C PHE A 103 0.29 0.15 -7.42
N LYS A 104 -0.30 0.74 -8.45
CA LYS A 104 -0.30 2.19 -8.69
C LYS A 104 -0.92 2.89 -7.49
N PHE A 105 -0.15 3.74 -6.83
CA PHE A 105 -0.64 4.45 -5.66
C PHE A 105 -0.14 5.88 -5.63
N LYS A 106 -1.06 6.79 -5.36
CA LYS A 106 -0.77 8.21 -5.29
C LYS A 106 -0.53 8.59 -3.83
N THR A 107 0.70 8.93 -3.50
CA THR A 107 1.09 9.35 -2.16
C THR A 107 0.73 10.82 -1.95
N GLU A 108 -0.46 11.07 -1.44
CA GLU A 108 -0.93 12.40 -1.06
C GLU A 108 -0.26 12.85 0.25
N GLY A 109 0.94 13.39 0.14
CA GLY A 109 1.73 13.87 1.29
C GLY A 109 2.55 12.79 2.00
N TYR A 110 2.41 11.52 1.61
CA TYR A 110 3.30 10.46 2.10
C TYR A 110 4.65 10.54 1.40
N ASP A 111 5.71 10.74 2.19
CA ASP A 111 7.09 10.82 1.70
C ASP A 111 7.66 9.46 1.27
N LYS A 112 6.92 8.36 1.46
CA LYS A 112 7.39 6.96 1.33
C LYS A 112 6.35 6.08 0.64
N CYS A 113 6.81 5.03 -0.03
CA CYS A 113 5.93 3.94 -0.48
C CYS A 113 5.23 3.29 0.70
N ILE A 114 4.00 2.80 0.52
CA ILE A 114 3.16 2.36 1.63
C ILE A 114 3.73 1.09 2.26
N PHE A 115 4.08 0.10 1.44
CA PHE A 115 4.40 -1.23 1.91
C PHE A 115 5.84 -1.32 2.37
N LYS A 116 6.03 -1.89 3.56
CA LYS A 116 7.34 -2.26 4.09
C LYS A 116 7.59 -3.71 3.73
N LYS A 117 8.82 -4.02 3.34
CA LYS A 117 9.25 -5.38 3.04
C LYS A 117 9.27 -6.22 4.32
N SER A 118 8.80 -7.46 4.21
CA SER A 118 8.82 -8.46 5.27
C SER A 118 10.24 -8.87 5.61
N ILE A 119 10.46 -9.40 6.81
CA ILE A 119 11.77 -9.83 7.28
C ILE A 119 11.74 -11.35 7.44
N CYS A 120 12.73 -12.04 6.89
CA CYS A 120 12.91 -13.49 7.07
C CYS A 120 13.82 -13.73 8.29
N ASN A 121 13.28 -13.58 9.50
CA ASN A 121 14.07 -13.70 10.74
C ASN A 121 13.44 -14.62 11.79
N GLU A 122 12.40 -15.36 11.45
CA GLU A 122 11.89 -16.39 12.35
C GLU A 122 12.84 -17.59 12.38
N GLU A 123 12.64 -18.47 13.36
CA GLU A 123 13.52 -19.62 13.56
C GLU A 123 13.55 -20.51 12.31
N GLY A 124 14.75 -20.76 11.79
CA GLY A 124 14.93 -21.59 10.60
C GLY A 124 14.61 -20.91 9.27
N GLN A 125 14.12 -19.67 9.25
CA GLN A 125 13.94 -18.91 8.01
C GLN A 125 15.24 -18.27 7.54
N ILE A 126 15.42 -18.21 6.22
CA ILE A 126 16.48 -17.48 5.54
C ILE A 126 15.91 -16.70 4.36
N LEU A 127 16.55 -15.56 4.05
CA LEU A 127 16.16 -14.74 2.91
C LEU A 127 16.48 -15.46 1.60
N GLN A 128 15.47 -15.64 0.74
CA GLN A 128 15.66 -16.16 -0.61
C GLN A 128 15.84 -15.03 -1.63
N ASN A 129 14.99 -14.01 -1.57
CA ASN A 129 15.08 -12.83 -2.44
C ASN A 129 14.73 -11.57 -1.64
N SER A 130 15.52 -10.49 -1.81
CA SER A 130 15.32 -9.18 -1.19
C SER A 130 14.19 -8.34 -1.82
N GLY A 131 13.37 -8.94 -2.68
CA GLY A 131 12.33 -8.27 -3.43
C GLY A 131 12.87 -7.13 -4.29
N ASN A 132 11.99 -6.24 -4.73
CA ASN A 132 12.35 -5.06 -5.50
C ASN A 132 11.41 -3.90 -5.15
N THR A 133 11.30 -2.88 -6.00
CA THR A 133 10.39 -1.76 -5.73
C THR A 133 8.92 -2.14 -5.88
N THR A 134 8.61 -3.22 -6.59
CA THR A 134 7.24 -3.71 -6.86
C THR A 134 6.84 -4.94 -6.06
N ALA A 135 7.79 -5.63 -5.41
CA ALA A 135 7.55 -6.90 -4.77
C ALA A 135 8.25 -6.97 -3.40
N ASP A 136 7.60 -7.69 -2.49
CA ASP A 136 8.14 -8.00 -1.18
C ASP A 136 9.32 -8.99 -1.27
N ASN A 137 10.00 -9.19 -0.14
CA ASN A 137 10.94 -10.27 0.07
C ASN A 137 10.25 -11.64 -0.08
N SER A 138 11.04 -12.65 -0.46
CA SER A 138 10.67 -14.04 -0.30
C SER A 138 11.60 -14.73 0.69
N CYS A 139 11.03 -15.62 1.48
CA CYS A 139 11.74 -16.38 2.50
C CYS A 139 11.76 -17.87 2.13
N ARG A 140 12.71 -18.61 2.68
CA ARG A 140 12.69 -20.08 2.64
C ARG A 140 13.17 -20.66 3.96
N CYS A 141 12.87 -21.92 4.22
CA CYS A 141 13.45 -22.62 5.36
C CYS A 141 14.90 -23.06 5.08
N ASP A 142 15.74 -23.05 6.11
CA ASP A 142 17.11 -23.52 6.06
C ASP A 142 17.15 -25.05 6.09
N TYR A 143 16.93 -25.65 4.92
CA TYR A 143 16.98 -27.10 4.75
C TYR A 143 18.33 -27.71 5.15
N THR A 144 19.43 -26.94 5.10
CA THR A 144 20.75 -27.41 5.53
C THR A 144 20.83 -27.64 7.04
N LYS A 145 19.96 -26.99 7.80
CA LYS A 145 19.77 -27.19 9.24
C LYS A 145 18.56 -28.08 9.57
N GLY A 146 17.97 -28.73 8.58
CA GLY A 146 16.83 -29.63 8.76
C GLY A 146 15.48 -28.92 9.01
N TYR A 147 15.37 -27.64 8.67
CA TYR A 147 14.09 -26.92 8.72
C TYR A 147 13.28 -27.15 7.44
N SER A 148 11.97 -27.27 7.59
CA SER A 148 10.98 -27.37 6.51
C SER A 148 9.78 -26.50 6.82
N PHE A 149 9.01 -26.13 5.79
CA PHE A 149 7.81 -25.30 5.98
C PHE A 149 6.73 -26.05 6.76
N VAL A 150 6.12 -25.40 7.75
CA VAL A 150 5.00 -25.95 8.53
C VAL A 150 3.80 -26.23 7.62
N ILE A 151 3.54 -25.30 6.71
CA ILE A 151 2.50 -25.40 5.68
C ILE A 151 3.23 -25.30 4.33
N GLU A 152 2.98 -26.24 3.42
CA GLU A 152 3.62 -26.21 2.11
C GLU A 152 3.21 -24.92 1.35
N PRO A 153 4.17 -24.07 0.96
CA PRO A 153 3.88 -22.83 0.25
C PRO A 153 3.47 -23.07 -1.20
N THR A 154 2.90 -22.05 -1.83
CA THR A 154 2.51 -22.07 -3.23
C THR A 154 3.70 -22.39 -4.16
N HIS A 155 4.88 -21.86 -3.83
CA HIS A 155 6.12 -22.21 -4.49
C HIS A 155 6.94 -23.17 -3.63
N LYS A 156 7.18 -24.39 -4.11
CA LYS A 156 7.88 -25.45 -3.35
C LYS A 156 9.16 -25.03 -2.61
N CYS A 157 9.91 -24.06 -3.14
CA CYS A 157 11.23 -23.68 -2.62
C CYS A 157 11.23 -22.40 -1.77
N PHE A 158 10.17 -21.60 -1.80
CA PHE A 158 10.13 -20.31 -1.10
C PHE A 158 8.69 -19.86 -0.88
N CYS A 159 8.49 -18.97 0.08
CA CYS A 159 7.20 -18.40 0.40
C CYS A 159 7.23 -16.88 0.31
N HIS A 160 6.07 -16.27 0.12
CA HIS A 160 5.88 -14.82 0.20
C HIS A 160 5.17 -14.45 1.50
N PRO A 161 5.86 -13.83 2.49
CA PRO A 161 5.27 -13.57 3.82
C PRO A 161 4.02 -12.69 3.80
N THR A 162 3.84 -11.86 2.77
CA THR A 162 2.63 -11.04 2.60
C THR A 162 1.42 -11.80 2.06
N GLN A 163 1.60 -13.04 1.61
CA GLN A 163 0.57 -13.84 0.93
C GLN A 163 0.23 -15.11 1.70
N GLU A 164 1.20 -15.72 2.38
CA GLU A 164 1.06 -17.02 3.02
C GLU A 164 1.93 -17.14 4.28
N ASP A 165 1.70 -18.20 5.05
CA ASP A 165 2.50 -18.53 6.23
C ASP A 165 3.86 -19.09 5.81
N CYS A 166 4.92 -18.45 6.30
CA CYS A 166 6.31 -18.79 6.02
C CYS A 166 6.99 -19.57 7.16
N SER A 167 6.23 -19.96 8.18
CA SER A 167 6.75 -20.61 9.38
C SER A 167 7.54 -21.88 9.05
N CYS A 168 8.69 -22.02 9.70
CA CYS A 168 9.54 -23.21 9.58
C CYS A 168 9.46 -24.05 10.85
N TYR A 169 9.57 -25.36 10.68
CA TYR A 169 9.78 -26.28 11.80
C TYR A 169 10.99 -27.15 11.52
N MET A 170 11.71 -27.52 12.58
CA MET A 170 12.81 -28.46 12.47
C MET A 170 12.25 -29.89 12.45
N LYS A 171 12.48 -30.63 11.37
CA LYS A 171 12.08 -32.03 11.27
C LYS A 171 12.98 -32.84 12.21
N LYS A 172 12.46 -33.17 13.40
CA LYS A 172 13.16 -34.03 14.36
C LYS A 172 13.08 -35.48 13.87
N CYS A 173 14.23 -36.08 13.54
CA CYS A 173 14.32 -37.52 13.38
C CYS A 173 14.05 -38.19 14.74
N ARG A 174 13.34 -39.33 14.74
CA ARG A 174 13.38 -40.20 15.94
C ARG A 174 14.80 -40.75 16.08
N ARG A 175 15.17 -41.19 17.30
CA ARG A 175 16.47 -41.87 17.49
C ARG A 175 16.56 -43.03 16.50
N ASN A 176 17.64 -43.06 15.72
CA ASN A 176 17.97 -44.05 14.69
C ASN A 176 17.26 -43.86 13.33
N GLU A 177 16.58 -42.74 13.10
CA GLU A 177 16.10 -42.37 11.76
C GLU A 177 17.03 -41.33 11.13
N PHE A 178 17.28 -41.46 9.84
CA PHE A 178 18.04 -40.48 9.05
C PHE A 178 17.06 -39.79 8.10
N LEU A 179 17.19 -38.48 7.93
CA LEU A 179 16.47 -37.74 6.90
C LEU A 179 16.95 -38.22 5.53
N ASN A 180 16.05 -38.79 4.75
CA ASN A 180 16.35 -39.21 3.38
C ASN A 180 16.55 -37.96 2.50
N PRO A 181 17.71 -37.79 1.84
CA PRO A 181 17.96 -36.65 0.96
C PRO A 181 16.96 -36.53 -0.21
N SER A 182 16.28 -37.62 -0.60
CA SER A 182 15.29 -37.61 -1.67
C SER A 182 13.91 -37.08 -1.25
N GLU A 183 13.73 -36.71 0.02
CA GLU A 183 12.50 -36.05 0.52
C GLU A 183 12.61 -34.51 0.52
N TYR A 184 13.67 -33.95 -0.07
CA TYR A 184 13.90 -32.52 -0.25
C TYR A 184 13.67 -32.07 -1.71
#